data_AF-A0A957YN00-F1
#
_entry.id   AF-A0A957YN00-F1
#
_cell.length_a   1.000
_cell.length_b   1.000
_cell.length_c   1.000
_cell.angle_alpha   90.00
_cell.angle_beta   90.00
_cell.angle_gamma   90.00
#
_symmetry.space_group_name_H-M   'P 1'
#
loop_
_entity.id
_entity.type
_entity.pdbx_description
1 polymer ?
#
loop_
_entity_poly.entity_id
_entity_poly.type
_entity_poly.pdbx_seq_one_letter_code
_entity_poly.pdbx_strand_id
1 'polypeptide(L)'
;YESNNRTGIWSSPTILSQGFGSAIRPAGALDAGGRLHFVWSDLQQARQIFYTRVDRFDWIKVVNEGGLAMSAAQIYRNGHLLGETDERGLFFADALAVDDELVTLAPVDEYAGVRQGHTSPDSPTRDWAYRTYLTNWRYAAGGERVGATVANLEGEQLLQVRSDSPLALLNLVVSMEWGASMTETQRFSNALHSASDYLFDATNGQIAIGHAAIYTRGDWWADADIQVLATNYNRPHAQVGGLREPLSAPIRVGRQWSGTLNVISGEATWDKPAGYRTLVHELGHHVLGLGDSYLGPQFNITGTVTGWINANCTAPDIRINEQDDVNATLMDYQYNASEFAMRGVIGAWTDDCVQTKQWYFNQESDWETIARLFDGAAADNTWQFQTPAQTGILAGPSSLPLNGLPLVAIVEDDGEAAIETTVQLEGPPSVIQAASVTLFAQRGPDHTEAIDQGFSDRNGRIVVLGGRAGDEVRALSWNATYAGKVTLQAGVTNTLVMTTITPA
;
A
#
# COMPACT_ATOMS: atom_id res chain seq x y z
N TYR A 1 33.97 20.31 -17.14
CA TYR A 1 33.17 20.74 -15.98
C TYR A 1 31.72 20.63 -16.37
N GLU A 2 30.88 20.17 -15.45
CA GLU A 2 29.43 20.25 -15.59
C GLU A 2 28.95 21.35 -14.64
N SER A 3 28.13 22.26 -15.16
CA SER A 3 27.55 23.37 -14.40
C SER A 3 26.06 23.14 -14.26
N ASN A 4 25.58 23.18 -13.02
CA ASN A 4 24.19 23.54 -12.78
C ASN A 4 24.08 25.05 -13.08
N ASN A 5 23.50 25.38 -14.23
CA ASN A 5 23.38 26.76 -14.73
C ASN A 5 22.58 27.71 -13.82
N ARG A 6 22.01 27.24 -12.69
CA ARG A 6 21.29 28.09 -11.72
C ARG A 6 22.09 28.39 -10.43
N THR A 7 22.99 27.51 -9.99
CA THR A 7 23.76 27.74 -8.75
C THR A 7 25.16 28.31 -9.03
N GLY A 8 25.65 28.18 -10.27
CA GLY A 8 27.03 28.52 -10.62
C GLY A 8 28.08 27.62 -9.97
N ILE A 9 27.63 26.55 -9.30
CA ILE A 9 28.49 25.55 -8.68
C ILE A 9 28.90 24.57 -9.77
N TRP A 10 30.20 24.51 -10.01
CA TRP A 10 30.81 23.59 -10.95
C TRP A 10 31.09 22.25 -10.28
N SER A 11 30.89 21.16 -11.01
CA SER A 11 31.37 19.83 -10.62
C SER A 11 32.90 19.83 -10.43
N SER A 12 33.41 18.77 -9.80
CA SER A 12 34.85 18.49 -9.88
C SER A 12 35.28 18.36 -11.35
N PRO A 13 36.48 18.81 -11.73
CA PRO A 13 36.96 18.69 -13.10
C PRO A 13 37.10 17.23 -13.53
N THR A 14 36.41 16.83 -14.60
CA THR A 14 36.63 15.55 -15.27
C THR A 14 37.78 15.68 -16.28
N ILE A 15 38.71 14.73 -16.26
CA ILE A 15 39.82 14.68 -17.22
C ILE A 15 39.30 14.16 -18.56
N LEU A 16 39.27 15.02 -19.58
CA LEU A 16 38.82 14.67 -20.93
C LEU A 16 39.92 14.07 -21.81
N SER A 17 41.19 14.29 -21.48
CA SER A 17 42.35 13.67 -22.13
C SER A 17 43.58 13.75 -21.21
N GLN A 18 44.49 12.79 -21.33
CA GLN A 18 45.78 12.83 -20.64
C GLN A 18 46.84 13.41 -21.59
N GLY A 19 47.30 14.64 -21.30
CA GLY A 19 48.36 15.32 -22.05
C GLY A 19 49.27 16.12 -21.12
N PHE A 20 50.51 16.32 -21.53
CA PHE A 20 51.55 16.96 -20.69
C PHE A 20 51.64 18.49 -20.85
N GLY A 21 50.75 19.11 -21.63
CA GLY A 21 50.81 20.53 -21.98
C GLY A 21 49.60 21.36 -21.51
N SER A 22 49.69 22.69 -21.64
CA SER A 22 48.63 23.61 -21.25
C SER A 22 47.59 23.75 -22.35
N ALA A 23 46.37 23.27 -22.10
CA ALA A 23 45.24 23.44 -23.01
C ALA A 23 44.82 24.91 -23.11
N ILE A 24 44.87 25.47 -24.32
CA ILE A 24 44.44 26.83 -24.63
C ILE A 24 43.43 26.86 -25.79
N ARG A 25 42.58 27.89 -25.77
CA ARG A 25 41.54 28.14 -26.79
C ARG A 25 40.58 26.95 -26.97
N PRO A 26 39.96 26.45 -25.88
CA PRO A 26 38.96 25.42 -26.02
C PRO A 26 37.77 25.95 -26.84
N ALA A 27 37.26 25.14 -27.75
CA ALA A 27 35.99 25.35 -28.43
C ALA A 27 35.18 24.05 -28.37
N GLY A 28 33.87 24.20 -28.13
CA GLY A 28 32.91 23.10 -28.11
C GLY A 28 31.90 23.26 -29.25
N ALA A 29 31.47 22.15 -29.84
CA ALA A 29 30.35 22.11 -30.79
C ALA A 29 29.50 20.86 -30.53
N LEU A 30 28.17 21.02 -30.59
CA LEU A 30 27.23 19.91 -30.59
C LEU A 30 26.94 19.53 -32.04
N ASP A 31 27.03 18.25 -32.38
CA ASP A 31 26.61 17.76 -33.70
C ASP A 31 25.12 17.40 -33.72
N ALA A 32 24.62 16.99 -34.89
CA ALA A 32 23.22 16.63 -35.07
C ALA A 32 22.80 15.36 -34.29
N GLY A 33 23.76 14.56 -33.81
CA GLY A 33 23.52 13.40 -32.94
C GLY A 33 23.63 13.73 -31.45
N GLY A 34 23.72 15.01 -31.07
CA GLY A 34 23.86 15.44 -29.67
C GLY A 34 25.24 15.15 -29.07
N ARG A 35 26.23 14.79 -29.88
CA ARG A 35 27.60 14.52 -29.41
C ARG A 35 28.34 15.83 -29.22
N LEU A 36 29.07 15.96 -28.12
CA LEU A 36 29.89 17.15 -27.88
C LEU A 36 31.30 16.93 -28.42
N HIS A 37 31.66 17.76 -29.38
CA HIS A 37 32.99 17.85 -29.97
C HIS A 37 33.76 18.93 -29.22
N PHE A 38 34.88 18.56 -28.59
CA PHE A 38 35.79 19.50 -27.95
C PHE A 38 37.09 19.57 -28.73
N VAL A 39 37.52 20.78 -29.08
CA VAL A 39 38.83 21.04 -29.67
C VAL A 39 39.60 22.05 -28.83
N TRP A 40 40.91 21.90 -28.74
CA TRP A 40 41.80 22.86 -28.09
C TRP A 40 43.18 22.83 -28.72
N SER A 41 44.05 23.76 -28.34
CA SER A 41 45.45 23.79 -28.76
C SER A 41 46.38 23.66 -27.56
N ASP A 42 47.56 23.05 -27.75
CA ASP A 42 48.61 23.02 -26.72
C ASP A 42 49.65 24.13 -26.99
N LEU A 43 50.04 24.82 -25.92
CA LEU A 43 51.11 25.82 -25.92
C LEU A 43 52.51 25.22 -26.10
N GLN A 44 52.76 24.00 -25.61
CA GLN A 44 54.12 23.47 -25.51
C GLN A 44 54.58 22.69 -26.75
N GLN A 45 53.65 22.12 -27.51
CA GLN A 45 53.94 21.34 -28.71
C GLN A 45 53.39 22.04 -29.95
N ALA A 46 54.18 22.94 -30.55
CA ALA A 46 54.02 23.47 -31.91
C ALA A 46 52.58 23.52 -32.46
N ARG A 47 51.68 24.30 -31.81
CA ARG A 47 50.30 24.58 -32.28
C ARG A 47 49.54 23.35 -32.81
N GLN A 48 49.65 22.21 -32.13
CA GLN A 48 48.80 21.05 -32.46
C GLN A 48 47.35 21.32 -32.04
N ILE A 49 46.41 20.91 -32.88
CA ILE A 49 44.98 20.90 -32.56
C ILE A 49 44.67 19.53 -31.97
N PHE A 50 44.20 19.54 -30.73
CA PHE A 50 43.71 18.36 -30.06
C PHE A 50 42.20 18.31 -30.18
N TYR A 51 41.67 17.09 -30.25
CA TYR A 51 40.26 16.81 -30.40
C TYR A 51 39.88 15.67 -29.47
N THR A 52 38.76 15.84 -28.78
CA THR A 52 38.07 14.76 -28.11
C THR A 52 36.59 14.83 -28.43
N ARG A 53 35.95 13.68 -28.43
CA ARG A 53 34.52 13.53 -28.64
C ARG A 53 33.94 12.95 -27.37
N VAL A 54 32.94 13.62 -26.81
CA VAL A 54 32.14 13.08 -25.73
C VAL A 54 30.88 12.54 -26.38
N ASP A 55 30.87 11.22 -26.57
CA ASP A 55 29.75 10.48 -27.16
C ASP A 55 28.58 10.30 -26.20
N ARG A 56 28.80 10.47 -24.90
CA ARG A 56 27.81 10.26 -23.85
C ARG A 56 27.31 11.58 -23.28
N PHE A 57 26.12 11.95 -23.71
CA PHE A 57 25.15 12.56 -22.80
C PHE A 57 23.96 11.61 -22.82
N ASP A 58 23.99 10.60 -21.97
CA ASP A 58 22.82 9.76 -21.71
C ASP A 58 21.94 10.57 -20.75
N TRP A 59 21.24 11.57 -21.28
CA TRP A 59 20.31 12.36 -20.47
C TRP A 59 18.89 11.98 -20.83
N ILE A 60 18.13 11.74 -19.77
CA ILE A 60 16.72 11.47 -19.81
C ILE A 60 16.01 12.81 -19.61
N LYS A 61 15.10 13.14 -20.51
CA LYS A 61 14.25 14.32 -20.38
C LYS A 61 12.83 13.90 -20.09
N VAL A 62 12.25 14.43 -19.03
CA VAL A 62 10.84 14.22 -18.69
C VAL A 62 10.03 15.45 -19.03
N VAL A 63 8.95 15.24 -19.79
CA VAL A 63 7.99 16.28 -20.15
C VAL A 63 6.55 15.80 -19.97
N ASN A 64 5.60 16.72 -19.83
CA ASN A 64 4.18 16.41 -19.94
C ASN A 64 3.70 16.38 -21.42
N GLU A 65 2.41 16.16 -21.63
CA GLU A 65 1.79 16.12 -22.96
C GLU A 65 1.94 17.45 -23.75
N GLY A 66 2.06 18.58 -23.06
CA GLY A 66 2.34 19.89 -23.65
C GLY A 66 3.82 20.18 -23.93
N GLY A 67 4.72 19.23 -23.63
CA GLY A 67 6.18 19.41 -23.79
C GLY A 67 6.84 20.26 -22.70
N LEU A 68 6.10 20.61 -21.63
CA LEU A 68 6.67 21.30 -20.46
C LEU A 68 7.51 20.31 -19.65
N ALA A 69 8.68 20.76 -19.21
CA ALA A 69 9.60 19.96 -18.41
C ALA A 69 9.02 19.65 -17.02
N MET A 70 9.21 18.41 -16.57
CA MET A 70 8.75 17.95 -15.26
C MET A 70 9.93 17.85 -14.29
N SER A 71 9.97 18.71 -13.28
CA SER A 71 10.98 18.67 -12.22
C SER A 71 10.66 17.64 -11.13
N ALA A 72 11.70 17.13 -10.45
CA ALA A 72 11.56 16.13 -9.37
C ALA A 72 10.83 14.85 -9.82
N ALA A 73 10.84 14.56 -11.13
CA ALA A 73 10.30 13.33 -11.66
C ALA A 73 11.28 12.20 -11.36
N GLN A 74 10.81 11.17 -10.67
CA GLN A 74 11.61 10.00 -10.32
C GLN A 74 11.77 9.12 -11.56
N ILE A 75 13.01 8.74 -11.86
CA ILE A 75 13.35 7.87 -12.99
C ILE A 75 13.73 6.49 -12.48
N TYR A 76 13.06 5.48 -13.01
CA TYR A 76 13.32 4.08 -12.73
C TYR A 76 13.84 3.39 -14.00
N ARG A 77 14.85 2.53 -13.83
CA ARG A 77 15.37 1.64 -14.86
C ARG A 77 15.17 0.20 -14.44
N ASN A 78 14.44 -0.59 -15.23
CA ASN A 78 14.13 -1.99 -14.92
C ASN A 78 13.61 -2.15 -13.47
N GLY A 79 12.72 -1.24 -13.06
CA GLY A 79 12.16 -1.16 -11.71
C GLY A 79 13.04 -0.51 -10.64
N HIS A 80 14.32 -0.22 -10.88
CA HIS A 80 15.20 0.39 -9.88
C HIS A 80 15.30 1.92 -10.03
N LEU A 81 15.14 2.66 -8.93
CA LEU A 81 15.30 4.12 -8.92
C LEU A 81 16.74 4.50 -9.33
N LEU A 82 16.87 5.34 -10.35
CA LEU A 82 18.12 5.96 -10.76
C LEU A 82 18.35 7.32 -10.10
N GLY A 83 17.27 8.09 -9.92
CA GLY A 83 17.31 9.42 -9.34
C GLY A 83 16.14 10.28 -9.82
N GLU A 84 16.29 11.59 -9.71
CA GLU A 84 15.23 12.57 -9.98
C GLU A 84 15.68 13.62 -10.99
N THR A 85 14.74 14.10 -11.80
CA THR A 85 15.02 15.20 -12.73
C THR A 85 15.23 16.53 -12.02
N ASP A 86 16.10 17.37 -12.58
CA ASP A 86 16.28 18.76 -12.14
C ASP A 86 15.11 19.67 -12.57
N GLU A 87 15.22 20.98 -12.28
CA GLU A 87 14.21 21.99 -12.63
C GLU A 87 13.98 22.17 -14.14
N ARG A 88 14.82 21.56 -15.00
CA ARG A 88 14.68 21.55 -16.46
C ARG A 88 14.10 20.23 -16.96
N GLY A 89 13.73 19.32 -16.06
CA GLY A 89 13.24 17.99 -16.36
C GLY A 89 14.33 17.05 -16.85
N LEU A 90 15.61 17.31 -16.54
CA LEU A 90 16.73 16.51 -17.02
C LEU A 90 17.30 15.63 -15.91
N PHE A 91 17.63 14.40 -16.25
CA PHE A 91 18.40 13.49 -15.42
C PHE A 91 19.58 12.94 -16.23
N PHE A 92 20.78 12.95 -15.65
CA PHE A 92 21.99 12.43 -16.29
C PHE A 92 22.26 11.02 -15.76
N ALA A 93 22.09 10.01 -16.60
CA ALA A 93 22.28 8.62 -16.22
C ALA A 93 23.75 8.21 -16.44
N ASP A 94 24.36 7.55 -15.44
CA ASP A 94 25.75 7.11 -15.53
C ASP A 94 25.98 5.97 -16.56
N ALA A 95 24.93 5.20 -16.86
CA ALA A 95 24.92 4.21 -17.93
C ALA A 95 23.48 3.77 -18.26
N LEU A 96 23.08 3.86 -19.53
CA LEU A 96 21.93 3.16 -20.08
C LEU A 96 22.39 2.03 -21.02
N ALA A 97 21.56 1.00 -21.17
CA ALA A 97 21.70 -0.07 -22.14
C ALA A 97 20.49 -0.08 -23.10
N VAL A 98 20.71 -0.56 -24.31
CA VAL A 98 19.58 -0.86 -25.22
C VAL A 98 18.68 -1.89 -24.55
N ASP A 99 17.37 -1.74 -24.75
CA ASP A 99 16.31 -2.53 -24.15
C ASP A 99 16.09 -2.30 -22.64
N ASP A 100 16.82 -1.38 -22.00
CA ASP A 100 16.46 -0.92 -20.67
C ASP A 100 15.04 -0.34 -20.67
N GLU A 101 14.21 -0.80 -19.76
CA GLU A 101 12.90 -0.22 -19.52
C GLU A 101 13.04 1.02 -18.65
N LEU A 102 12.47 2.14 -19.11
CA LEU A 102 12.45 3.41 -18.39
C LEU A 102 11.03 3.75 -17.96
N VAL A 103 10.90 3.94 -16.65
CA VAL A 103 9.66 4.29 -15.99
C VAL A 103 9.85 5.64 -15.28
N THR A 104 8.82 6.49 -15.29
CA THR A 104 8.85 7.78 -14.63
C THR A 104 7.64 8.00 -13.74
N LEU A 105 7.88 8.57 -12.55
CA LEU A 105 6.85 9.12 -11.68
C LEU A 105 7.07 10.63 -11.54
N ALA A 106 6.25 11.42 -12.23
CA ALA A 106 6.29 12.88 -12.09
C ALA A 106 5.26 13.34 -11.05
N PRO A 107 5.66 13.90 -9.90
CA PRO A 107 4.73 14.28 -8.84
C PRO A 107 3.80 15.40 -9.30
N VAL A 108 2.51 15.27 -9.00
CA VAL A 108 1.48 16.28 -9.34
C VAL A 108 0.58 16.68 -8.18
N ASP A 109 0.43 15.81 -7.17
CA ASP A 109 -0.38 16.14 -6.00
C ASP A 109 0.09 15.38 -4.75
N GLU A 110 -0.18 15.95 -3.58
CA GLU A 110 0.07 15.34 -2.27
C GLU A 110 -1.13 15.65 -1.37
N TYR A 111 -1.75 14.59 -0.84
CA TYR A 111 -2.79 14.75 0.17
C TYR A 111 -2.18 14.57 1.56
N ALA A 112 -2.30 15.61 2.39
CA ALA A 112 -1.81 15.59 3.75
C ALA A 112 -2.53 14.53 4.61
N GLY A 113 -1.79 13.90 5.52
CA GLY A 113 -2.37 12.97 6.49
C GLY A 113 -3.29 13.69 7.47
N VAL A 114 -4.47 13.12 7.74
CA VAL A 114 -5.36 13.61 8.82
C VAL A 114 -5.05 12.96 10.18
N ARG A 115 -4.20 11.93 10.16
CA ARG A 115 -3.65 11.21 11.32
C ARG A 115 -2.15 11.41 11.37
N GLN A 116 -1.57 11.24 12.55
CA GLN A 116 -0.12 11.32 12.73
C GLN A 116 0.57 10.00 12.35
N GLY A 117 1.90 9.95 12.46
CA GLY A 117 2.69 8.72 12.27
C GLY A 117 2.98 8.36 10.81
N HIS A 118 2.51 9.17 9.87
CA HIS A 118 2.66 9.03 8.43
C HIS A 118 3.95 9.68 7.91
N THR A 119 4.97 9.85 8.75
CA THR A 119 6.29 10.24 8.27
C THR A 119 6.92 9.10 7.47
N SER A 120 7.79 9.46 6.52
CA SER A 120 8.42 8.52 5.58
C SER A 120 9.89 8.92 5.40
N PRO A 121 10.78 8.02 4.94
CA PRO A 121 12.20 8.34 4.77
C PRO A 121 12.47 9.58 3.90
N ASP A 122 11.63 9.82 2.90
CA ASP A 122 11.68 10.94 1.97
C ASP A 122 10.84 12.17 2.43
N SER A 123 10.08 12.02 3.51
CA SER A 123 9.39 13.10 4.21
C SER A 123 9.39 12.88 5.73
N PRO A 124 10.55 13.00 6.39
CA PRO A 124 10.69 12.66 7.81
C PRO A 124 10.04 13.67 8.76
N THR A 125 9.57 14.82 8.24
CA THR A 125 9.02 15.91 9.05
C THR A 125 7.59 16.28 8.70
N ARG A 126 6.92 15.53 7.81
CA ARG A 126 5.54 15.82 7.38
C ARG A 126 4.76 14.52 7.19
N ASP A 127 3.51 14.55 7.62
CA ASP A 127 2.55 13.47 7.43
C ASP A 127 1.81 13.64 6.10
N TRP A 128 1.76 12.58 5.30
CA TRP A 128 1.02 12.53 4.04
C TRP A 128 0.29 11.19 3.93
N ALA A 129 -0.94 11.20 3.41
CA ALA A 129 -1.76 10.00 3.27
C ALA A 129 -1.54 9.32 1.93
N TYR A 130 -1.46 10.10 0.85
CA TYR A 130 -1.09 9.60 -0.47
C TYR A 130 -0.48 10.71 -1.33
N ARG A 131 0.26 10.28 -2.35
CA ARG A 131 0.81 11.15 -3.39
C ARG A 131 0.39 10.66 -4.76
N THR A 132 0.11 11.60 -5.65
CA THR A 132 -0.24 11.29 -7.03
C THR A 132 0.89 11.69 -7.96
N TYR A 133 1.21 10.78 -8.87
CA TYR A 133 2.22 10.94 -9.90
C TYR A 133 1.60 10.73 -11.27
N LEU A 134 2.07 11.45 -12.28
CA LEU A 134 1.83 11.07 -13.68
C LEU A 134 2.92 10.11 -14.13
N THR A 135 2.51 9.09 -14.86
CA THR A 135 3.42 8.07 -15.37
C THR A 135 3.57 8.15 -16.89
N ASN A 136 4.63 7.52 -17.41
CA ASN A 136 4.89 7.41 -18.84
C ASN A 136 4.43 6.07 -19.43
N TRP A 137 3.77 5.21 -18.65
CA TRP A 137 3.29 3.91 -19.10
C TRP A 137 1.77 3.91 -19.29
N ARG A 138 1.27 2.90 -19.98
CA ARG A 138 -0.16 2.57 -20.10
C ARG A 138 -0.36 1.06 -20.05
N TYR A 139 -1.58 0.61 -19.81
CA TYR A 139 -1.95 -0.78 -19.97
C TYR A 139 -2.75 -0.99 -21.25
N ALA A 140 -2.39 -2.03 -22.01
CA ALA A 140 -3.20 -2.50 -23.12
C ALA A 140 -4.44 -3.23 -22.59
N ALA A 141 -5.42 -3.49 -23.45
CA ALA A 141 -6.68 -4.15 -23.09
C ALA A 141 -6.50 -5.54 -22.44
N GLY A 142 -5.34 -6.17 -22.58
CA GLY A 142 -4.99 -7.44 -21.91
C GLY A 142 -4.21 -7.28 -20.60
N GLY A 143 -4.13 -6.08 -20.03
CA GLY A 143 -3.34 -5.80 -18.82
C GLY A 143 -1.83 -5.69 -19.05
N GLU A 144 -1.36 -5.85 -20.30
CA GLU A 144 0.06 -5.72 -20.64
C GLU A 144 0.51 -4.24 -20.57
N ARG A 145 1.59 -3.99 -19.84
CA ARG A 145 2.19 -2.66 -19.75
C ARG A 145 2.89 -2.29 -21.06
N VAL A 146 2.62 -1.09 -21.54
CA VAL A 146 3.35 -0.44 -22.63
C VAL A 146 4.11 0.74 -22.02
N GLY A 147 5.42 0.57 -21.86
CA GLY A 147 6.35 1.58 -21.33
C GLY A 147 7.38 2.03 -22.37
N ALA A 148 8.28 2.92 -21.95
CA ALA A 148 9.40 3.35 -22.78
C ALA A 148 10.58 2.38 -22.63
N THR A 149 11.16 1.95 -23.75
CA THR A 149 12.41 1.17 -23.77
C THR A 149 13.50 1.97 -24.49
N VAL A 150 14.73 1.89 -24.00
CA VAL A 150 15.88 2.52 -24.64
C VAL A 150 16.17 1.84 -25.98
N ALA A 151 15.79 2.49 -27.08
CA ALA A 151 15.97 1.93 -28.42
C ALA A 151 17.43 2.04 -28.93
N ASN A 152 18.15 3.07 -28.49
CA ASN A 152 19.55 3.30 -28.81
C ASN A 152 20.18 4.23 -27.75
N LEU A 153 21.51 4.22 -27.68
CA LEU A 153 22.29 5.00 -26.71
C LEU A 153 22.75 6.37 -27.25
N GLU A 154 22.26 6.78 -28.43
CA GLU A 154 22.64 8.07 -29.02
C GLU A 154 21.55 9.12 -28.76
N GLY A 155 21.89 10.14 -27.98
CA GLY A 155 21.04 11.32 -27.80
C GLY A 155 20.01 11.24 -26.67
N GLU A 156 19.05 12.17 -26.72
CA GLU A 156 18.04 12.38 -25.68
C GLU A 156 17.06 11.21 -25.57
N GLN A 157 16.91 10.66 -24.37
CA GLN A 157 15.82 9.74 -24.06
C GLN A 157 14.63 10.56 -23.53
N LEU A 158 13.67 10.85 -24.40
CA LEU A 158 12.48 11.63 -24.03
C LEU A 158 11.40 10.72 -23.42
N LEU A 159 11.07 10.96 -22.15
CA LEU A 159 9.97 10.34 -21.44
C LEU A 159 8.82 11.33 -21.30
N GLN A 160 7.67 10.99 -21.87
CA GLN A 160 6.47 11.81 -21.78
C GLN A 160 5.50 11.21 -20.76
N VAL A 161 5.24 11.92 -19.67
CA VAL A 161 4.20 11.56 -18.71
C VAL A 161 2.83 12.03 -19.19
N ARG A 162 1.78 11.33 -18.77
CA ARG A 162 0.43 11.50 -19.34
C ARG A 162 -0.59 11.93 -18.31
N SER A 163 -1.51 12.81 -18.70
CA SER A 163 -2.63 13.25 -17.85
C SER A 163 -3.67 12.16 -17.59
N ASP A 164 -3.70 11.12 -18.42
CA ASP A 164 -4.59 9.97 -18.33
C ASP A 164 -3.90 8.71 -17.76
N SER A 165 -2.74 8.86 -17.13
CA SER A 165 -2.04 7.74 -16.48
C SER A 165 -1.52 8.14 -15.09
N PRO A 166 -2.43 8.51 -14.17
CA PRO A 166 -2.05 8.80 -12.80
C PRO A 166 -1.75 7.51 -12.02
N LEU A 167 -0.87 7.63 -11.03
CA LEU A 167 -0.62 6.63 -10.00
C LEU A 167 -0.67 7.30 -8.64
N ALA A 168 -1.65 6.91 -7.81
CA ALA A 168 -1.70 7.26 -6.40
C ALA A 168 -0.95 6.20 -5.57
N LEU A 169 0.06 6.63 -4.83
CA LEU A 169 0.78 5.80 -3.88
C LEU A 169 0.34 6.14 -2.46
N LEU A 170 -0.17 5.15 -1.73
CA LEU A 170 -0.63 5.29 -0.35
C LEU A 170 0.54 5.22 0.63
N ASN A 171 0.39 5.91 1.76
CA ASN A 171 1.23 5.81 2.93
C ASN A 171 0.37 5.39 4.12
N LEU A 172 0.64 4.21 4.68
CA LEU A 172 -0.21 3.60 5.70
C LEU A 172 0.53 3.41 7.02
N VAL A 173 -0.17 3.64 8.12
CA VAL A 173 0.28 3.29 9.48
C VAL A 173 -0.46 2.06 9.96
N VAL A 174 0.31 1.02 10.31
CA VAL A 174 -0.19 -0.23 10.89
C VAL A 174 0.27 -0.30 12.34
N SER A 175 -0.65 -0.60 13.25
CA SER A 175 -0.31 -0.86 14.66
C SER A 175 -0.83 -2.24 15.07
N MET A 176 0.07 -3.08 15.59
CA MET A 176 -0.28 -4.37 16.18
C MET A 176 -0.45 -4.21 17.70
N GLU A 177 -1.57 -4.70 18.23
CA GLU A 177 -1.94 -4.52 19.65
C GLU A 177 -0.92 -5.14 20.62
N TRP A 178 -0.15 -6.13 20.15
CA TRP A 178 0.88 -6.81 20.94
C TRP A 178 2.29 -6.55 20.41
N GLY A 179 3.30 -6.89 21.22
CA GLY A 179 4.70 -6.91 20.81
C GLY A 179 4.98 -8.06 19.85
N ALA A 180 4.58 -7.90 18.60
CA ALA A 180 4.69 -8.92 17.57
C ALA A 180 6.16 -9.28 17.27
N SER A 181 6.41 -10.55 17.03
CA SER A 181 7.71 -11.07 16.61
C SER A 181 8.06 -10.65 15.18
N MET A 182 9.34 -10.72 14.84
CA MET A 182 9.83 -10.53 13.46
C MET A 182 9.09 -11.40 12.44
N THR A 183 8.69 -12.62 12.83
CA THR A 183 7.96 -13.51 11.91
C THR A 183 6.54 -13.00 11.65
N GLU A 184 5.86 -12.47 12.66
CA GLU A 184 4.51 -11.92 12.53
C GLU A 184 4.52 -10.60 11.74
N THR A 185 5.44 -9.69 12.06
CA THR A 185 5.59 -8.43 11.33
C THR A 185 5.99 -8.66 9.88
N GLN A 186 6.89 -9.62 9.60
CA GLN A 186 7.24 -9.99 8.22
C GLN A 186 6.06 -10.61 7.46
N ARG A 187 5.23 -11.46 8.10
CA ARG A 187 4.02 -11.99 7.45
C ARG A 187 3.04 -10.87 7.10
N PHE A 188 2.83 -9.90 7.99
CA PHE A 188 1.96 -8.77 7.69
C PHE A 188 2.57 -7.84 6.64
N SER A 189 3.88 -7.65 6.64
CA SER A 189 4.61 -6.96 5.55
C SER A 189 4.36 -7.64 4.20
N ASN A 190 4.47 -8.97 4.11
CA ASN A 190 4.13 -9.72 2.89
C ASN A 190 2.66 -9.56 2.49
N ALA A 191 1.74 -9.46 3.46
CA ALA A 191 0.34 -9.18 3.21
C ALA A 191 0.14 -7.78 2.60
N LEU A 192 0.87 -6.75 3.07
CA LEU A 192 0.83 -5.42 2.48
C LEU A 192 1.39 -5.39 1.05
N HIS A 193 2.45 -6.14 0.76
CA HIS A 193 2.92 -6.32 -0.63
C HIS A 193 1.83 -6.93 -1.51
N SER A 194 1.23 -8.05 -1.07
CA SER A 194 0.17 -8.74 -1.83
C SER A 194 -1.09 -7.89 -1.98
N ALA A 195 -1.45 -7.12 -0.95
CA ALA A 195 -2.57 -6.18 -1.00
C ALA A 195 -2.27 -4.99 -1.93
N SER A 196 -1.02 -4.52 -1.98
CA SER A 196 -0.60 -3.46 -2.91
C SER A 196 -0.76 -3.90 -4.36
N ASP A 197 -0.24 -5.10 -4.70
CA ASP A 197 -0.36 -5.66 -6.05
C ASP A 197 -1.82 -5.87 -6.44
N TYR A 198 -2.65 -6.37 -5.52
CA TYR A 198 -4.06 -6.59 -5.78
C TYR A 198 -4.87 -5.29 -5.88
N LEU A 199 -4.56 -4.28 -5.07
CA LEU A 199 -5.18 -2.95 -5.19
C LEU A 199 -4.77 -2.28 -6.51
N PHE A 200 -3.52 -2.47 -6.93
CA PHE A 200 -3.01 -1.96 -8.20
C PHE A 200 -3.76 -2.58 -9.36
N ASP A 201 -3.91 -3.90 -9.38
CA ASP A 201 -4.70 -4.64 -10.37
C ASP A 201 -6.14 -4.13 -10.42
N ALA A 202 -6.83 -4.16 -9.28
CA ALA A 202 -8.22 -3.74 -9.13
C ALA A 202 -8.54 -2.30 -9.54
N THR A 203 -7.51 -1.44 -9.54
CA THR A 203 -7.60 -0.03 -9.91
C THR A 203 -6.98 0.25 -11.28
N ASN A 204 -6.91 -0.75 -12.16
CA ASN A 204 -6.36 -0.63 -13.52
C ASN A 204 -4.93 -0.06 -13.52
N GLY A 205 -4.16 -0.36 -12.48
CA GLY A 205 -2.79 0.10 -12.29
C GLY A 205 -2.62 1.54 -11.80
N GLN A 206 -3.61 2.09 -11.08
CA GLN A 206 -3.62 3.51 -10.72
C GLN A 206 -3.57 3.80 -9.22
N ILE A 207 -3.74 2.81 -8.35
CA ILE A 207 -3.57 2.97 -6.89
C ILE A 207 -2.76 1.80 -6.34
N ALA A 208 -1.71 2.08 -5.56
CA ALA A 208 -0.93 1.06 -4.87
C ALA A 208 -0.48 1.56 -3.50
N ILE A 209 0.01 0.67 -2.64
CA ILE A 209 0.71 1.07 -1.42
C ILE A 209 2.14 1.45 -1.83
N GLY A 210 2.54 2.69 -1.53
CA GLY A 210 3.92 3.16 -1.74
C GLY A 210 4.77 3.02 -0.48
N HIS A 211 4.21 3.34 0.68
CA HIS A 211 4.89 3.23 1.96
C HIS A 211 3.96 2.65 3.02
N ALA A 212 4.51 1.89 3.97
CA ALA A 212 3.81 1.53 5.18
C ALA A 212 4.77 1.45 6.37
N ALA A 213 4.34 1.90 7.54
CA ALA A 213 5.06 1.72 8.79
C ALA A 213 4.29 0.73 9.69
N ILE A 214 4.95 -0.34 10.11
CA ILE A 214 4.40 -1.33 11.05
C ILE A 214 4.98 -1.07 12.44
N TYR A 215 4.10 -0.74 13.36
CA TYR A 215 4.36 -0.57 14.78
C TYR A 215 3.78 -1.74 15.57
N THR A 216 4.35 -2.00 16.75
CA THR A 216 3.91 -3.07 17.66
C THR A 216 3.56 -2.51 19.04
N ARG A 217 3.03 -3.35 19.94
CA ARG A 217 2.66 -2.96 21.32
C ARG A 217 1.60 -1.85 21.41
N GLY A 218 0.80 -1.66 20.36
CA GLY A 218 -0.15 -0.55 20.29
C GLY A 218 0.51 0.82 20.09
N ASP A 219 1.78 0.89 19.69
CA ASP A 219 2.38 2.16 19.32
C ASP A 219 1.64 2.76 18.12
N TRP A 220 1.35 4.06 18.17
CA TRP A 220 0.51 4.76 17.21
C TRP A 220 -0.92 4.20 17.05
N TRP A 221 -1.43 3.44 18.03
CA TRP A 221 -2.75 2.80 17.92
C TRP A 221 -3.87 3.75 17.51
N ALA A 222 -3.95 4.95 18.11
CA ALA A 222 -5.01 5.92 17.83
C ALA A 222 -4.93 6.54 16.42
N ASP A 223 -3.73 6.61 15.85
CA ASP A 223 -3.43 7.24 14.57
C ASP A 223 -3.22 6.23 13.43
N ALA A 224 -3.19 4.94 13.73
CA ALA A 224 -3.04 3.89 12.73
C ALA A 224 -4.25 3.83 11.79
N ASP A 225 -4.00 3.64 10.49
CA ASP A 225 -5.04 3.33 9.50
C ASP A 225 -5.49 1.87 9.65
N ILE A 226 -4.58 0.99 10.06
CA ILE A 226 -4.84 -0.43 10.29
C ILE A 226 -4.44 -0.81 11.73
N GLN A 227 -5.44 -1.21 12.50
CA GLN A 227 -5.28 -1.79 13.85
C GLN A 227 -5.40 -3.32 13.75
N VAL A 228 -4.30 -4.02 14.04
CA VAL A 228 -4.27 -5.48 14.13
C VAL A 228 -4.50 -5.90 15.58
N LEU A 229 -5.72 -6.37 15.85
CA LEU A 229 -6.16 -6.80 17.16
C LEU A 229 -5.56 -8.17 17.49
N ALA A 230 -5.15 -8.34 18.74
CA ALA A 230 -4.72 -9.61 19.25
C ALA A 230 -5.89 -10.60 19.29
N THR A 231 -7.16 -10.21 19.29
CA THR A 231 -8.25 -11.21 19.36
C THR A 231 -8.26 -12.17 18.16
N ASN A 232 -8.51 -13.46 18.41
CA ASN A 232 -8.75 -14.46 17.36
C ASN A 232 -10.20 -14.44 16.83
N TYR A 233 -11.03 -13.52 17.33
CA TYR A 233 -12.44 -13.38 17.01
C TYR A 233 -12.78 -11.95 16.62
N ASN A 234 -12.15 -11.46 15.56
CA ASN A 234 -12.53 -10.21 14.93
C ASN A 234 -12.86 -10.44 13.46
N ARG A 235 -14.03 -9.97 13.04
CA ARG A 235 -14.36 -9.84 11.63
C ARG A 235 -13.79 -8.50 11.15
N PRO A 236 -13.02 -8.49 10.04
CA PRO A 236 -12.53 -7.26 9.43
C PRO A 236 -13.66 -6.26 9.22
N HIS A 237 -13.36 -4.99 9.52
CA HIS A 237 -14.26 -3.87 9.27
C HIS A 237 -13.50 -2.56 9.22
N ALA A 238 -14.05 -1.61 8.49
CA ALA A 238 -13.55 -0.24 8.38
C ALA A 238 -14.72 0.75 8.24
N GLN A 239 -14.46 2.01 8.57
CA GLN A 239 -15.38 3.09 8.27
C GLN A 239 -15.09 3.70 6.90
N VAL A 240 -16.14 4.07 6.17
CA VAL A 240 -16.06 4.72 4.87
C VAL A 240 -15.34 6.07 5.01
N GLY A 241 -14.31 6.31 4.18
CA GLY A 241 -13.58 7.58 4.11
C GLY A 241 -12.59 7.85 5.25
N GLY A 242 -12.21 6.81 6.01
CA GLY A 242 -11.35 6.95 7.19
C GLY A 242 -9.96 7.57 6.97
N LEU A 243 -9.43 7.53 5.75
CA LEU A 243 -8.15 8.18 5.39
C LEU A 243 -8.25 9.72 5.35
N ARG A 244 -9.46 10.25 5.12
CA ARG A 244 -9.73 11.68 4.98
C ARG A 244 -10.48 12.27 6.18
N GLU A 245 -10.94 11.42 7.10
CA GLU A 245 -11.74 11.82 8.25
C GLU A 245 -11.04 11.41 9.56
N PRO A 246 -10.53 12.37 10.36
CA PRO A 246 -9.70 12.06 11.53
C PRO A 246 -10.46 11.32 12.64
N LEU A 247 -11.80 11.46 12.69
CA LEU A 247 -12.65 10.83 13.70
C LEU A 247 -13.23 9.49 13.24
N SER A 248 -13.04 9.11 11.97
CA SER A 248 -13.55 7.86 11.45
C SER A 248 -12.77 6.69 12.03
N ALA A 249 -13.43 5.55 12.23
CA ALA A 249 -12.76 4.36 12.75
C ALA A 249 -11.72 3.84 11.74
N PRO A 250 -10.56 3.37 12.22
CA PRO A 250 -9.56 2.76 11.34
C PRO A 250 -10.03 1.38 10.87
N ILE A 251 -9.29 0.79 9.94
CA ILE A 251 -9.43 -0.62 9.58
C ILE A 251 -9.08 -1.44 10.83
N ARG A 252 -9.96 -2.35 11.23
CA ARG A 252 -9.73 -3.27 12.35
C ARG A 252 -9.75 -4.70 11.87
N VAL A 253 -8.62 -5.36 12.01
CA VAL A 253 -8.42 -6.74 11.61
C VAL A 253 -7.99 -7.59 12.80
N GLY A 254 -8.34 -8.88 12.80
CA GLY A 254 -7.84 -9.81 13.82
C GLY A 254 -6.42 -10.28 13.51
N ARG A 255 -5.81 -11.04 14.42
CA ARG A 255 -4.47 -11.63 14.23
C ARG A 255 -4.34 -12.52 12.98
N GLN A 256 -5.46 -13.03 12.48
CA GLN A 256 -5.55 -13.99 11.38
C GLN A 256 -6.94 -13.90 10.72
N TRP A 257 -7.04 -14.23 9.44
CA TRP A 257 -8.28 -14.24 8.67
C TRP A 257 -8.23 -15.24 7.50
N SER A 258 -9.27 -16.08 7.37
CA SER A 258 -9.47 -17.00 6.24
C SER A 258 -10.87 -16.88 5.62
N GLY A 259 -11.55 -15.74 5.83
CA GLY A 259 -12.95 -15.55 5.46
C GLY A 259 -13.99 -16.14 6.42
N THR A 260 -13.56 -16.87 7.45
CA THR A 260 -14.44 -17.42 8.49
C THR A 260 -13.84 -17.21 9.87
N LEU A 261 -14.66 -16.87 10.86
CA LEU A 261 -14.24 -16.75 12.25
C LEU A 261 -13.83 -18.11 12.83
N ASN A 262 -12.92 -18.11 13.82
CA ASN A 262 -12.49 -19.28 14.58
C ASN A 262 -11.77 -20.39 13.79
N VAL A 263 -11.28 -20.11 12.58
CA VAL A 263 -10.42 -21.04 11.84
C VAL A 263 -8.96 -20.80 12.25
N ILE A 264 -8.44 -21.63 13.14
CA ILE A 264 -7.00 -21.69 13.44
C ILE A 264 -6.39 -22.70 12.47
N SER A 265 -5.99 -22.23 11.29
CA SER A 265 -5.26 -23.04 10.32
C SER A 265 -4.13 -22.20 9.73
N GLY A 266 -3.08 -22.85 9.22
CA GLY A 266 -1.99 -22.16 8.52
C GLY A 266 -2.43 -21.39 7.26
N GLU A 267 -3.68 -21.59 6.81
CA GLU A 267 -4.30 -20.89 5.69
C GLU A 267 -4.98 -19.57 6.10
N ALA A 268 -5.08 -19.26 7.40
CA ALA A 268 -5.72 -18.06 7.91
C ALA A 268 -4.77 -16.87 8.06
N THR A 269 -3.62 -16.85 7.38
CA THR A 269 -2.67 -15.74 7.50
C THR A 269 -2.97 -14.61 6.52
N TRP A 270 -2.64 -13.38 6.89
CA TRP A 270 -2.96 -12.18 6.10
C TRP A 270 -2.26 -12.15 4.74
N ASP A 271 -1.15 -12.86 4.57
CA ASP A 271 -0.40 -13.02 3.32
C ASP A 271 -0.99 -14.10 2.37
N LYS A 272 -2.16 -14.65 2.69
CA LYS A 272 -2.93 -15.55 1.81
C LYS A 272 -4.06 -14.81 1.09
N PRO A 273 -4.56 -15.32 -0.06
CA PRO A 273 -5.61 -14.66 -0.83
C PRO A 273 -6.82 -14.20 -0.02
N ALA A 274 -7.36 -15.05 0.86
CA ALA A 274 -8.49 -14.65 1.70
C ALA A 274 -8.17 -13.47 2.63
N GLY A 275 -6.93 -13.38 3.11
CA GLY A 275 -6.40 -12.31 3.94
C GLY A 275 -6.23 -11.01 3.16
N TYR A 276 -5.26 -10.95 2.24
CA TYR A 276 -4.90 -9.69 1.57
C TYR A 276 -6.03 -9.16 0.67
N ARG A 277 -6.87 -10.02 0.07
CA ARG A 277 -8.06 -9.55 -0.68
C ARG A 277 -9.07 -8.90 0.25
N THR A 278 -9.22 -9.40 1.49
CA THR A 278 -10.05 -8.74 2.50
C THR A 278 -9.41 -7.43 3.00
N LEU A 279 -8.08 -7.33 3.11
CA LEU A 279 -7.45 -6.04 3.40
C LEU A 279 -7.79 -5.00 2.32
N VAL A 280 -7.75 -5.38 1.04
CA VAL A 280 -8.13 -4.48 -0.06
C VAL A 280 -9.62 -4.11 -0.01
N HIS A 281 -10.50 -5.03 0.38
CA HIS A 281 -11.92 -4.71 0.65
C HIS A 281 -12.06 -3.62 1.73
N GLU A 282 -11.36 -3.77 2.86
CA GLU A 282 -11.40 -2.77 3.93
C GLU A 282 -10.75 -1.43 3.52
N LEU A 283 -9.68 -1.47 2.70
CA LEU A 283 -9.12 -0.28 2.07
C LEU A 283 -10.12 0.37 1.10
N GLY A 284 -10.98 -0.41 0.44
CA GLY A 284 -12.07 0.11 -0.38
C GLY A 284 -13.01 1.03 0.43
N HIS A 285 -13.35 0.65 1.66
CA HIS A 285 -14.06 1.55 2.56
C HIS A 285 -13.19 2.73 3.01
N HIS A 286 -12.03 2.43 3.58
CA HIS A 286 -11.22 3.40 4.33
C HIS A 286 -10.60 4.48 3.42
N VAL A 287 -10.07 4.07 2.27
CA VAL A 287 -9.30 4.90 1.34
C VAL A 287 -10.16 5.34 0.16
N LEU A 288 -10.93 4.44 -0.43
CA LEU A 288 -11.69 4.69 -1.66
C LEU A 288 -13.11 5.21 -1.41
N GLY A 289 -13.54 5.32 -0.15
CA GLY A 289 -14.86 5.86 0.18
C GLY A 289 -16.04 5.00 -0.29
N LEU A 290 -15.80 3.71 -0.53
CA LEU A 290 -16.81 2.78 -1.02
C LEU A 290 -17.65 2.22 0.12
N GLY A 291 -18.92 1.92 -0.12
CA GLY A 291 -19.79 1.14 0.75
C GLY A 291 -19.81 -0.34 0.37
N ASP A 292 -20.43 -1.17 1.20
CA ASP A 292 -20.63 -2.58 0.86
C ASP A 292 -21.57 -2.73 -0.34
N SER A 293 -21.25 -3.64 -1.25
CA SER A 293 -22.10 -4.04 -2.36
C SER A 293 -22.85 -5.36 -2.14
N TYR A 294 -22.63 -6.02 -0.99
CA TYR A 294 -23.40 -7.20 -0.55
C TYR A 294 -24.52 -6.89 0.47
N LEU A 295 -24.70 -5.61 0.84
CA LEU A 295 -25.76 -5.14 1.75
C LEU A 295 -26.55 -4.02 1.09
N GLY A 296 -27.84 -3.94 1.40
CA GLY A 296 -28.74 -2.86 0.98
C GLY A 296 -29.56 -2.32 2.15
N PRO A 297 -30.00 -1.04 2.11
CA PRO A 297 -30.80 -0.46 3.19
C PRO A 297 -32.18 -1.12 3.26
N GLN A 298 -32.58 -1.52 4.46
CA GLN A 298 -33.95 -1.93 4.75
C GLN A 298 -34.76 -0.72 5.21
N PHE A 299 -35.86 -0.40 4.53
CA PHE A 299 -36.72 0.72 4.88
C PHE A 299 -37.99 0.26 5.60
N ASN A 300 -38.45 1.05 6.57
CA ASN A 300 -39.81 0.94 7.10
C ASN A 300 -40.84 1.63 6.17
N ILE A 301 -42.12 1.60 6.55
CA ILE A 301 -43.21 2.21 5.77
C ILE A 301 -43.09 3.74 5.61
N THR A 302 -42.28 4.42 6.44
CA THR A 302 -42.03 5.86 6.34
C THR A 302 -40.77 6.20 5.55
N GLY A 303 -40.09 5.21 4.96
CA GLY A 303 -38.86 5.41 4.18
C GLY A 303 -37.61 5.64 5.04
N THR A 304 -37.65 5.29 6.33
CA THR A 304 -36.49 5.36 7.24
C THR A 304 -35.72 4.06 7.22
N VAL A 305 -34.39 4.12 7.18
CA VAL A 305 -33.53 2.92 7.28
C VAL A 305 -33.66 2.32 8.68
N THR A 306 -34.08 1.05 8.76
CA THR A 306 -34.23 0.28 10.01
C THR A 306 -33.21 -0.82 10.15
N GLY A 307 -32.45 -1.11 9.11
CA GLY A 307 -31.44 -2.17 9.09
C GLY A 307 -30.80 -2.33 7.73
N TRP A 308 -30.03 -3.41 7.60
CA TRP A 308 -29.38 -3.81 6.35
C TRP A 308 -29.83 -5.22 6.00
N ILE A 309 -30.15 -5.43 4.72
CA ILE A 309 -30.52 -6.73 4.15
C ILE A 309 -29.48 -7.15 3.13
N ASN A 310 -29.41 -8.45 2.82
CA ASN A 310 -28.55 -8.93 1.75
C ASN A 310 -28.93 -8.26 0.43
N ALA A 311 -27.92 -7.77 -0.27
CA ALA A 311 -27.99 -7.29 -1.64
C ALA A 311 -26.80 -7.89 -2.41
N ASN A 312 -26.70 -7.57 -3.69
CA ASN A 312 -25.57 -7.93 -4.52
C ASN A 312 -25.40 -6.89 -5.63
N CYS A 313 -24.18 -6.72 -6.11
CA CYS A 313 -23.89 -6.01 -7.34
C CYS A 313 -23.30 -7.01 -8.35
N THR A 314 -23.55 -6.76 -9.64
CA THR A 314 -23.16 -7.56 -10.83
C THR A 314 -23.75 -8.97 -10.94
N ALA A 315 -23.80 -9.79 -9.89
CA ALA A 315 -24.62 -11.01 -9.75
C ALA A 315 -24.26 -11.76 -8.46
N PRO A 316 -25.20 -12.56 -7.89
CA PRO A 316 -24.85 -13.55 -6.86
C PRO A 316 -23.83 -14.59 -7.33
N ASP A 317 -23.75 -14.83 -8.65
CA ASP A 317 -22.90 -15.84 -9.27
C ASP A 317 -21.40 -15.55 -9.09
N ILE A 318 -21.01 -14.30 -8.78
CA ILE A 318 -19.63 -13.95 -8.41
C ILE A 318 -19.11 -14.81 -7.25
N ARG A 319 -20.02 -15.32 -6.39
CA ARG A 319 -19.68 -16.13 -5.21
C ARG A 319 -19.35 -17.58 -5.55
N ILE A 320 -19.63 -18.01 -6.77
CA ILE A 320 -19.47 -19.40 -7.24
C ILE A 320 -18.70 -19.50 -8.57
N ASN A 321 -18.52 -18.40 -9.29
CA ASN A 321 -17.72 -18.34 -10.50
C ASN A 321 -16.23 -18.18 -10.15
N GLU A 322 -15.37 -18.99 -10.75
CA GLU A 322 -13.91 -19.00 -10.55
C GLU A 322 -13.16 -18.17 -11.62
N GLN A 323 -13.88 -17.43 -12.48
CA GLN A 323 -13.27 -16.51 -13.44
C GLN A 323 -12.92 -15.18 -12.76
N ASP A 324 -11.78 -15.16 -12.08
CA ASP A 324 -11.31 -13.99 -11.30
C ASP A 324 -11.18 -12.72 -12.16
N ASP A 325 -10.89 -12.82 -13.46
CA ASP A 325 -10.40 -11.75 -14.34
C ASP A 325 -11.46 -10.78 -14.90
N VAL A 326 -12.73 -10.98 -14.61
CA VAL A 326 -13.84 -10.10 -15.08
C VAL A 326 -14.90 -9.83 -14.02
N ASN A 327 -14.68 -10.30 -12.80
CA ASN A 327 -15.65 -10.23 -11.73
C ASN A 327 -15.50 -8.90 -10.97
N ALA A 328 -16.51 -8.03 -11.07
CA ALA A 328 -16.70 -6.91 -10.14
C ALA A 328 -17.90 -7.21 -9.24
N THR A 329 -18.06 -6.70 -8.03
CA THR A 329 -17.12 -5.82 -7.32
C THR A 329 -16.51 -6.53 -6.12
N LEU A 330 -15.24 -6.18 -5.85
CA LEU A 330 -14.54 -6.44 -4.59
C LEU A 330 -15.37 -6.07 -3.36
N MET A 331 -16.26 -5.07 -3.50
CA MET A 331 -17.15 -4.61 -2.44
C MET A 331 -18.36 -5.53 -2.19
N ASP A 332 -18.64 -6.51 -3.07
CA ASP A 332 -19.65 -7.56 -2.86
C ASP A 332 -18.99 -8.85 -2.38
N TYR A 333 -17.97 -9.32 -3.11
CA TYR A 333 -17.30 -10.57 -2.80
C TYR A 333 -15.83 -10.57 -3.19
N GLN A 334 -15.00 -10.09 -2.28
CA GLN A 334 -13.55 -9.95 -2.46
C GLN A 334 -12.80 -11.25 -2.73
N TYR A 335 -13.40 -12.42 -2.49
CA TYR A 335 -12.69 -13.69 -2.67
C TYR A 335 -12.56 -14.11 -4.13
N ASN A 336 -13.45 -13.63 -5.02
CA ASN A 336 -13.50 -14.01 -6.43
C ASN A 336 -13.57 -12.81 -7.39
N ALA A 337 -13.68 -11.58 -6.87
CA ALA A 337 -13.62 -10.37 -7.68
C ALA A 337 -12.16 -9.97 -7.95
N SER A 338 -11.84 -9.44 -9.12
CA SER A 338 -10.60 -8.67 -9.35
C SER A 338 -10.87 -7.18 -9.47
N GLU A 339 -12.11 -6.78 -9.78
CA GLU A 339 -12.43 -5.43 -10.22
C GLU A 339 -13.35 -4.66 -9.26
N PHE A 340 -13.36 -3.33 -9.42
CA PHE A 340 -14.42 -2.45 -8.91
C PHE A 340 -15.56 -2.28 -9.94
N ALA A 341 -16.78 -2.06 -9.46
CA ALA A 341 -17.95 -1.92 -10.33
C ALA A 341 -17.94 -0.59 -11.09
N MET A 342 -18.35 -0.63 -12.36
CA MET A 342 -18.48 0.57 -13.19
C MET A 342 -19.79 0.54 -13.97
N ARG A 343 -20.64 1.53 -13.71
CA ARG A 343 -21.94 1.65 -14.37
C ARG A 343 -21.80 1.73 -15.89
N GLY A 344 -22.64 0.99 -16.60
CA GLY A 344 -22.66 0.96 -18.06
C GLY A 344 -21.57 0.08 -18.70
N VAL A 345 -20.78 -0.63 -17.90
CA VAL A 345 -19.77 -1.59 -18.37
C VAL A 345 -20.29 -3.01 -18.18
N ILE A 346 -20.34 -3.78 -19.27
CA ILE A 346 -20.79 -5.18 -19.25
C ILE A 346 -19.88 -6.00 -18.33
N GLY A 347 -20.46 -6.80 -17.44
CA GLY A 347 -19.72 -7.61 -16.47
C GLY A 347 -19.36 -6.87 -15.18
N ALA A 348 -19.23 -5.54 -15.22
CA ALA A 348 -18.91 -4.72 -14.04
C ALA A 348 -20.13 -4.02 -13.42
N TRP A 349 -21.33 -4.20 -13.97
CA TRP A 349 -22.55 -3.57 -13.44
C TRP A 349 -23.84 -4.32 -13.81
N THR A 350 -24.79 -4.32 -12.88
CA THR A 350 -26.20 -4.69 -13.10
C THR A 350 -27.13 -3.74 -12.39
N ASP A 351 -28.42 -3.78 -12.73
CA ASP A 351 -29.44 -2.97 -12.06
C ASP A 351 -29.57 -3.29 -10.56
N ASP A 352 -29.13 -4.47 -10.10
CA ASP A 352 -29.10 -4.81 -8.67
C ASP A 352 -28.13 -3.93 -7.87
N CYS A 353 -27.08 -3.41 -8.51
CA CYS A 353 -26.10 -2.54 -7.87
C CYS A 353 -26.73 -1.27 -7.27
N VAL A 354 -27.89 -0.81 -7.76
CA VAL A 354 -28.59 0.37 -7.21
C VAL A 354 -29.28 0.11 -5.86
N GLN A 355 -29.35 -1.16 -5.44
CA GLN A 355 -29.97 -1.57 -4.18
C GLN A 355 -28.95 -1.68 -3.04
N THR A 356 -27.67 -1.44 -3.31
CA THR A 356 -26.58 -1.65 -2.35
C THR A 356 -26.34 -0.45 -1.45
N LYS A 357 -25.57 -0.66 -0.39
CA LYS A 357 -25.10 0.35 0.54
C LYS A 357 -24.11 1.31 -0.14
N GLN A 358 -23.27 0.81 -1.07
CA GLN A 358 -22.48 1.66 -1.97
C GLN A 358 -23.36 2.68 -2.69
N TRP A 359 -24.41 2.23 -3.38
CA TRP A 359 -25.31 3.15 -4.11
C TRP A 359 -26.09 4.06 -3.17
N TYR A 360 -26.54 3.56 -2.02
CA TYR A 360 -27.26 4.37 -1.04
C TYR A 360 -26.43 5.55 -0.52
N PHE A 361 -25.13 5.34 -0.27
CA PHE A 361 -24.26 6.41 0.23
C PHE A 361 -23.76 7.35 -0.86
N ASN A 362 -23.31 6.80 -1.99
CA ASN A 362 -22.60 7.58 -3.00
C ASN A 362 -23.47 7.95 -4.21
N GLN A 363 -24.58 7.24 -4.48
CA GLN A 363 -25.37 7.35 -5.72
C GLN A 363 -24.52 7.18 -6.99
N GLU A 364 -23.43 6.44 -6.86
CA GLU A 364 -22.35 6.23 -7.80
C GLU A 364 -21.95 4.76 -7.78
N SER A 365 -21.48 4.25 -8.91
CA SER A 365 -20.68 3.03 -8.96
C SER A 365 -19.33 3.23 -8.28
N ASP A 366 -18.61 2.15 -8.00
CA ASP A 366 -17.33 2.23 -7.28
C ASP A 366 -16.34 3.14 -8.01
N TRP A 367 -16.20 2.96 -9.33
CA TRP A 367 -15.29 3.75 -10.14
C TRP A 367 -15.67 5.23 -10.25
N GLU A 368 -16.97 5.56 -10.27
CA GLU A 368 -17.42 6.96 -10.23
C GLU A 368 -17.05 7.61 -8.88
N THR A 369 -17.16 6.88 -7.76
CA THR A 369 -16.71 7.35 -6.45
C THR A 369 -15.20 7.50 -6.36
N ILE A 370 -14.44 6.52 -6.87
CA ILE A 370 -12.96 6.58 -6.91
C ILE A 370 -12.50 7.80 -7.72
N ALA A 371 -13.01 7.96 -8.94
CA ALA A 371 -12.66 9.10 -9.80
C ALA A 371 -13.00 10.43 -9.12
N ARG A 372 -14.18 10.55 -8.49
CA ARG A 372 -14.55 11.76 -7.74
C ARG A 372 -13.58 12.10 -6.60
N LEU A 373 -13.02 11.10 -5.92
CA LEU A 373 -12.12 11.31 -4.79
C LEU A 373 -10.66 11.55 -5.20
N PHE A 374 -10.23 10.97 -6.31
CA PHE A 374 -8.83 10.96 -6.70
C PHE A 374 -8.50 11.78 -7.94
N ASP A 375 -9.45 12.13 -8.81
CA ASP A 375 -9.19 13.05 -9.91
C ASP A 375 -8.63 14.38 -9.39
N GLY A 376 -7.76 15.01 -10.18
CA GLY A 376 -7.00 16.18 -9.77
C GLY A 376 -7.86 17.26 -9.13
N ALA A 377 -7.58 17.56 -7.86
CA ALA A 377 -8.30 18.52 -7.05
C ALA A 377 -7.87 19.97 -7.37
N ALA A 378 -8.20 20.48 -8.56
CA ALA A 378 -8.21 21.91 -8.85
C ALA A 378 -9.04 22.20 -10.11
N ALA A 379 -9.49 23.45 -10.23
CA ALA A 379 -10.45 23.94 -11.23
C ALA A 379 -10.05 23.81 -12.73
N ASP A 380 -9.03 23.02 -13.06
CA ASP A 380 -8.51 22.82 -14.42
C ASP A 380 -8.46 21.35 -14.90
N ASN A 381 -8.80 20.35 -14.08
CA ASN A 381 -8.76 18.91 -14.44
C ASN A 381 -7.48 18.51 -15.21
N THR A 382 -6.31 18.86 -14.68
CA THR A 382 -5.02 18.62 -15.37
C THR A 382 -4.67 17.14 -15.57
N TRP A 383 -5.32 16.24 -14.84
CA TRP A 383 -5.20 14.79 -14.98
C TRP A 383 -6.43 14.07 -14.39
N GLN A 384 -6.71 12.86 -14.86
CA GLN A 384 -7.86 12.06 -14.46
C GLN A 384 -7.54 10.57 -14.46
N PHE A 385 -8.18 9.83 -13.56
CA PHE A 385 -8.14 8.38 -13.55
C PHE A 385 -8.88 7.81 -14.76
N GLN A 386 -8.30 6.77 -15.35
CA GLN A 386 -8.97 5.95 -16.36
C GLN A 386 -9.93 4.97 -15.68
N THR A 387 -11.18 5.01 -16.09
CA THR A 387 -12.22 4.10 -15.61
C THR A 387 -12.51 3.01 -16.63
N PRO A 388 -13.09 1.88 -16.23
CA PRO A 388 -13.53 0.85 -17.16
C PRO A 388 -14.54 1.32 -18.22
N ALA A 389 -15.21 2.47 -18.04
CA ALA A 389 -16.04 3.04 -19.10
C ALA A 389 -15.22 3.53 -20.30
N GLN A 390 -13.93 3.84 -20.09
CA GLN A 390 -13.00 4.27 -21.14
C GLN A 390 -12.16 3.10 -21.67
N THR A 391 -11.71 2.22 -20.77
CA THR A 391 -10.75 1.15 -21.09
C THR A 391 -11.37 -0.23 -21.28
N GLY A 392 -12.60 -0.43 -20.78
CA GLY A 392 -13.11 -1.76 -20.45
C GLY A 392 -12.52 -2.28 -19.13
N ILE A 393 -12.97 -3.46 -18.71
CA ILE A 393 -12.35 -4.22 -17.61
C ILE A 393 -10.96 -4.67 -18.07
N LEU A 394 -9.94 -4.50 -17.23
CA LEU A 394 -8.59 -4.97 -17.50
C LEU A 394 -8.26 -6.14 -16.57
N ALA A 395 -8.02 -7.33 -17.13
CA ALA A 395 -7.64 -8.54 -16.39
C ALA A 395 -6.23 -8.50 -15.72
N GLY A 396 -5.65 -7.31 -15.64
CA GLY A 396 -4.29 -6.96 -15.25
C GLY A 396 -4.25 -5.44 -15.10
N PRO A 397 -3.24 -4.83 -14.46
CA PRO A 397 -1.89 -5.34 -14.21
C PRO A 397 -1.69 -6.06 -12.87
N SER A 398 -0.97 -7.18 -12.91
CA SER A 398 -0.77 -8.02 -11.74
C SER A 398 0.18 -7.48 -10.66
N SER A 399 0.99 -6.45 -10.95
CA SER A 399 1.98 -5.91 -10.00
C SER A 399 2.53 -4.54 -10.41
N LEU A 400 2.91 -3.75 -9.42
CA LEU A 400 3.56 -2.45 -9.62
C LEU A 400 4.98 -2.63 -10.21
N PRO A 401 5.36 -1.94 -11.30
CA PRO A 401 6.64 -2.16 -11.96
C PRO A 401 7.82 -1.40 -11.33
N LEU A 402 7.81 -1.29 -10.00
CA LEU A 402 8.76 -0.52 -9.22
C LEU A 402 9.32 -1.42 -8.13
N ASN A 403 10.60 -1.77 -8.25
CA ASN A 403 11.27 -2.64 -7.29
C ASN A 403 11.42 -1.90 -5.96
N GLY A 404 11.07 -2.57 -4.86
CA GLY A 404 11.17 -2.01 -3.51
C GLY A 404 9.95 -1.22 -3.06
N LEU A 405 8.86 -1.21 -3.83
CA LEU A 405 7.56 -0.70 -3.41
C LEU A 405 6.56 -1.86 -3.19
N PRO A 406 5.66 -1.77 -2.20
CA PRO A 406 5.68 -0.81 -1.08
C PRO A 406 6.98 -0.88 -0.27
N LEU A 407 7.46 0.27 0.18
CA LEU A 407 8.50 0.34 1.20
C LEU A 407 7.85 0.13 2.56
N VAL A 408 8.02 -1.06 3.14
CA VAL A 408 7.48 -1.40 4.46
C VAL A 408 8.56 -1.27 5.53
N ALA A 409 8.44 -0.26 6.39
CA ALA A 409 9.29 -0.07 7.56
C ALA A 409 8.71 -0.81 8.77
N ILE A 410 9.46 -1.75 9.34
CA ILE A 410 9.13 -2.35 10.64
C ILE A 410 9.82 -1.52 11.71
N VAL A 411 9.04 -0.82 12.51
CA VAL A 411 9.55 0.01 13.60
C VAL A 411 9.52 -0.84 14.87
N GLU A 412 10.67 -1.44 15.17
CA GLU A 412 10.87 -2.19 16.40
C GLU A 412 11.07 -1.24 17.59
N ASP A 413 10.58 -1.67 18.74
CA ASP A 413 10.88 -1.04 20.02
C ASP A 413 11.78 -1.99 20.85
N ASP A 414 12.75 -1.44 21.57
CA ASP A 414 13.94 -2.10 22.17
C ASP A 414 13.66 -3.10 23.31
N GLY A 415 12.38 -3.42 23.53
CA GLY A 415 11.92 -4.30 24.60
C GLY A 415 11.98 -5.79 24.26
N GLU A 416 12.04 -6.65 25.29
CA GLU A 416 11.96 -8.11 25.13
C GLU A 416 10.76 -8.52 24.25
N ALA A 417 11.05 -9.32 23.23
CA ALA A 417 10.06 -9.88 22.31
C ALA A 417 9.01 -10.67 23.08
N ALA A 418 7.73 -10.43 22.78
CA ALA A 418 6.67 -11.22 23.39
C ALA A 418 6.72 -12.67 22.88
N ILE A 419 6.33 -13.61 23.74
CA ILE A 419 6.35 -15.04 23.41
C ILE A 419 4.91 -15.46 23.12
N GLU A 420 4.66 -16.10 21.97
CA GLU A 420 3.42 -16.84 21.75
C GLU A 420 3.30 -17.94 22.81
N THR A 421 2.33 -17.78 23.71
CA THR A 421 2.18 -18.70 24.84
C THR A 421 0.87 -19.44 24.76
N THR A 422 0.91 -20.77 24.72
CA THR A 422 -0.32 -21.57 24.77
C THR A 422 -0.85 -21.62 26.19
N VAL A 423 -2.13 -21.27 26.36
CA VAL A 423 -2.90 -21.48 27.59
C VAL A 423 -3.90 -22.61 27.36
N GLN A 424 -3.91 -23.58 28.28
CA GLN A 424 -4.86 -24.69 28.32
C GLN A 424 -5.83 -24.45 29.48
N LEU A 425 -7.11 -24.32 29.16
CA LEU A 425 -8.17 -24.24 30.15
C LEU A 425 -8.53 -25.66 30.63
N GLU A 426 -8.70 -25.81 31.94
CA GLU A 426 -9.17 -27.05 32.57
C GLU A 426 -10.53 -26.84 33.24
N GLY A 427 -11.48 -27.73 32.93
CA GLY A 427 -12.85 -27.69 33.42
C GLY A 427 -13.78 -28.56 32.56
N PRO A 428 -15.09 -28.57 32.84
CA PRO A 428 -16.07 -29.25 32.00
C PRO A 428 -16.03 -28.71 30.55
N PRO A 429 -16.25 -29.55 29.51
CA PRO A 429 -16.22 -29.09 28.11
C PRO A 429 -17.08 -27.86 27.82
N SER A 430 -18.28 -27.79 28.42
CA SER A 430 -19.21 -26.66 28.27
C SER A 430 -18.73 -25.34 28.91
N VAL A 431 -17.67 -25.39 29.71
CA VAL A 431 -17.08 -24.25 30.42
C VAL A 431 -15.83 -23.74 29.70
N ILE A 432 -15.01 -24.67 29.21
CA ILE A 432 -13.73 -24.35 28.57
C ILE A 432 -13.88 -24.06 27.08
N GLN A 433 -14.92 -24.55 26.42
CA GLN A 433 -15.18 -24.23 25.02
C GLN A 433 -15.69 -22.79 24.89
N ALA A 434 -15.09 -22.01 23.98
CA ALA A 434 -15.48 -20.63 23.72
C ALA A 434 -15.51 -19.77 24.99
N ALA A 435 -14.62 -20.05 25.95
CA ALA A 435 -14.37 -19.13 27.06
C ALA A 435 -13.59 -17.93 26.51
N SER A 436 -14.02 -16.72 26.90
CA SER A 436 -13.32 -15.47 26.60
C SER A 436 -12.04 -15.40 27.41
N VAL A 437 -10.96 -14.97 26.77
CA VAL A 437 -9.62 -14.92 27.38
C VAL A 437 -9.03 -13.54 27.21
N THR A 438 -8.50 -12.98 28.30
CA THR A 438 -7.87 -11.66 28.32
C THR A 438 -6.49 -11.76 28.95
N LEU A 439 -5.49 -11.17 28.30
CA LEU A 439 -4.16 -10.99 28.85
C LEU A 439 -4.12 -9.67 29.61
N PHE A 440 -3.55 -9.68 30.81
CA PHE A 440 -3.23 -8.51 31.62
C PHE A 440 -1.72 -8.34 31.61
N ALA A 441 -1.22 -7.59 30.63
CA ALA A 441 0.21 -7.39 30.39
C ALA A 441 0.75 -6.26 31.28
N GLN A 442 1.82 -6.53 32.03
CA GLN A 442 2.50 -5.49 32.79
C GLN A 442 3.44 -4.70 31.89
N ARG A 443 3.11 -3.42 31.68
CA ARG A 443 3.88 -2.49 30.83
C ARG A 443 4.70 -1.48 31.65
N GLY A 444 4.51 -1.48 32.97
CA GLY A 444 5.28 -0.68 33.93
C GLY A 444 4.85 -1.00 35.37
N PRO A 445 5.49 -0.41 36.39
CA PRO A 445 5.20 -0.71 37.80
C PRO A 445 3.74 -0.52 38.20
N ASP A 446 3.05 0.43 37.56
CA ASP A 446 1.66 0.80 37.84
C ASP A 446 0.77 0.79 36.57
N HIS A 447 1.23 0.18 35.48
CA HIS A 447 0.50 0.14 34.21
C HIS A 447 0.27 -1.30 33.76
N THR A 448 -0.97 -1.75 33.89
CA THR A 448 -1.44 -3.02 33.36
C THR A 448 -2.37 -2.76 32.19
N GLU A 449 -2.05 -3.35 31.06
CA GLU A 449 -2.85 -3.28 29.84
C GLU A 449 -3.68 -4.56 29.70
N ALA A 450 -4.98 -4.42 29.42
CA ALA A 450 -5.86 -5.54 29.16
C ALA A 450 -6.01 -5.74 27.65
N ILE A 451 -5.57 -6.90 27.15
CA ILE A 451 -5.55 -7.24 25.72
C ILE A 451 -6.49 -8.41 25.49
N ASP A 452 -7.54 -8.21 24.68
CA ASP A 452 -8.48 -9.28 24.32
C ASP A 452 -7.80 -10.31 23.42
N GLN A 453 -7.79 -11.57 23.85
CA GLN A 453 -7.23 -12.68 23.09
C GLN A 453 -8.32 -13.41 22.27
N GLY A 454 -9.59 -13.12 22.52
CA GLY A 454 -10.74 -13.77 21.92
C GLY A 454 -11.15 -15.02 22.69
N PHE A 455 -11.42 -16.11 21.97
CA PHE A 455 -12.05 -17.30 22.52
C PHE A 455 -11.17 -18.55 22.40
N SER A 456 -11.23 -19.38 23.43
CA SER A 456 -10.64 -20.72 23.43
C SER A 456 -11.38 -21.69 22.50
N ASP A 457 -10.63 -22.66 21.98
CA ASP A 457 -11.18 -23.67 21.07
C ASP A 457 -12.06 -24.71 21.80
N ARG A 458 -12.57 -25.70 21.06
CA ARG A 458 -13.41 -26.78 21.61
C ARG A 458 -12.74 -27.63 22.70
N ASN A 459 -11.41 -27.58 22.79
CA ASN A 459 -10.61 -28.29 23.78
C ASN A 459 -10.13 -27.37 24.90
N GLY A 460 -10.58 -26.12 24.94
CA GLY A 460 -10.12 -25.13 25.92
C GLY A 460 -8.71 -24.60 25.65
N ARG A 461 -8.16 -24.76 24.45
CA ARG A 461 -6.83 -24.25 24.10
C ARG A 461 -6.93 -22.87 23.46
N ILE A 462 -6.01 -21.98 23.80
CA ILE A 462 -5.81 -20.70 23.12
C ILE A 462 -4.32 -20.33 23.07
N VAL A 463 -3.90 -19.64 22.03
CA VAL A 463 -2.58 -18.99 21.97
C VAL A 463 -2.75 -17.54 22.42
N VAL A 464 -1.97 -17.13 23.42
CA VAL A 464 -1.93 -15.76 23.94
C VAL A 464 -0.76 -15.02 23.29
N LEU A 465 -1.04 -13.87 22.69
CA LEU A 465 -0.06 -12.97 22.06
C LEU A 465 0.27 -11.81 22.98
N GLY A 466 1.51 -11.34 22.92
CA GLY A 466 1.95 -10.16 23.69
C GLY A 466 2.31 -10.41 25.15
N GLY A 467 2.14 -11.65 25.62
CA GLY A 467 2.41 -12.05 27.00
C GLY A 467 3.90 -12.27 27.28
N ARG A 468 4.30 -11.94 28.50
CA ARG A 468 5.61 -12.20 29.08
C ARG A 468 5.48 -13.07 30.33
N ALA A 469 6.58 -13.69 30.76
CA ALA A 469 6.60 -14.39 32.04
C ALA A 469 6.23 -13.41 33.18
N GLY A 470 5.29 -13.81 34.03
CA GLY A 470 4.77 -12.96 35.11
C GLY A 470 3.47 -12.21 34.78
N ASP A 471 3.09 -12.10 33.50
CA ASP A 471 1.79 -11.53 33.13
C ASP A 471 0.64 -12.46 33.57
N GLU A 472 -0.55 -11.89 33.79
CA GLU A 472 -1.73 -12.66 34.20
C GLU A 472 -2.66 -12.87 33.01
N VAL A 473 -3.10 -14.10 32.79
CA VAL A 473 -4.20 -14.41 31.86
C VAL A 473 -5.43 -14.75 32.67
N ARG A 474 -6.56 -14.16 32.30
CA ARG A 474 -7.87 -14.49 32.86
C ARG A 474 -8.75 -15.11 31.79
N ALA A 475 -9.62 -16.01 32.21
CA ALA A 475 -10.64 -16.59 31.36
C ALA A 475 -12.01 -16.53 32.04
N LEU A 476 -13.05 -16.30 31.23
CA LEU A 476 -14.44 -16.27 31.64
C LEU A 476 -15.25 -17.19 30.71
N SER A 477 -16.00 -18.12 31.28
CA SER A 477 -16.88 -19.01 30.50
C SER A 477 -17.97 -18.19 29.79
N TRP A 478 -18.48 -18.68 28.65
CA TRP A 478 -19.51 -18.01 27.85
C TRP A 478 -20.73 -17.50 28.65
N ASN A 479 -21.20 -18.28 29.63
CA ASN A 479 -22.35 -17.91 30.49
C ASN A 479 -21.96 -17.10 31.74
N ALA A 480 -20.71 -16.63 31.81
CA ALA A 480 -20.12 -15.90 32.93
C ALA A 480 -20.29 -16.59 34.30
N THR A 481 -20.41 -17.92 34.35
CA THR A 481 -20.58 -18.67 35.62
C THR A 481 -19.26 -19.18 36.18
N TYR A 482 -18.25 -19.37 35.33
CA TYR A 482 -16.93 -19.83 35.73
C TYR A 482 -15.87 -18.82 35.30
N ALA A 483 -14.87 -18.63 36.14
CA ALA A 483 -13.69 -17.85 35.83
C ALA A 483 -12.43 -18.55 36.36
N GLY A 484 -11.29 -18.15 35.81
CA GLY A 484 -10.01 -18.55 36.33
C GLY A 484 -8.91 -17.60 35.89
N LYS A 485 -7.75 -17.77 36.47
CA LYS A 485 -6.57 -16.98 36.12
C LYS A 485 -5.30 -17.80 36.28
N VAL A 486 -4.28 -17.47 35.49
CA VAL A 486 -2.94 -18.07 35.56
C VAL A 486 -1.90 -17.00 35.34
N THR A 487 -0.77 -17.09 36.04
CA THR A 487 0.41 -16.29 35.75
C THR A 487 1.27 -17.01 34.71
N LEU A 488 1.59 -16.34 33.61
CA LEU A 488 2.33 -16.91 32.52
C LEU A 488 3.76 -17.29 32.93
N GLN A 489 4.16 -18.48 32.52
CA GLN A 489 5.53 -18.98 32.57
C GLN A 489 6.04 -19.16 31.15
N ALA A 490 7.26 -18.69 30.87
CA ALA A 490 7.87 -18.77 29.55
C ALA A 490 8.21 -20.22 29.18
N GLY A 491 8.05 -20.57 27.89
CA GLY A 491 8.50 -21.85 27.33
C GLY A 491 7.68 -23.07 27.74
N VAL A 492 6.54 -22.90 28.42
CA VAL A 492 5.65 -24.01 28.84
C VAL A 492 4.21 -23.75 28.41
N THR A 493 3.41 -24.82 28.34
CA THR A 493 1.95 -24.67 28.27
C THR A 493 1.43 -24.29 29.65
N ASN A 494 0.71 -23.17 29.72
CA ASN A 494 0.17 -22.65 30.96
C ASN A 494 -1.24 -23.20 31.21
N THR A 495 -1.47 -23.81 32.37
CA THR A 495 -2.78 -24.38 32.71
C THR A 495 -3.59 -23.40 33.56
N LEU A 496 -4.83 -23.11 33.14
CA LEU A 496 -5.78 -22.26 33.86
C LEU A 496 -7.02 -23.10 34.24
N VAL A 497 -7.23 -23.28 35.54
CA VAL A 497 -8.39 -24.04 36.04
C VAL A 497 -9.60 -23.11 36.19
N MET A 498 -10.70 -23.46 35.52
CA MET A 498 -11.97 -22.73 35.58
C MET A 498 -12.77 -23.16 36.82
N THR A 499 -13.11 -22.19 37.69
CA THR A 499 -13.90 -22.46 38.91
C THR A 499 -15.17 -21.61 38.93
N THR A 500 -16.22 -22.09 39.61
CA THR A 500 -17.49 -21.37 39.73
C THR A 500 -17.27 -20.04 40.42
N ILE A 501 -17.81 -18.97 39.84
CA ILE A 501 -17.83 -17.65 40.47
C ILE A 501 -18.83 -17.70 41.62
N THR A 502 -18.33 -17.67 42.85
CA THR A 502 -19.19 -17.52 44.03
C THR A 502 -19.62 -16.06 44.11
N PRO A 503 -20.93 -15.74 44.18
CA PRO A 503 -21.37 -14.37 44.46
C PRO A 503 -20.76 -13.91 45.78
N ALA A 504 -20.10 -12.75 45.77
CA ALA A 504 -19.56 -12.11 46.96
C ALA A 504 -20.68 -11.49 47.81
#